data_AF-A0A0L1KXV0-F1
#
_entry.id   AF-A0A0L1KXV0-F1
#
_cell.length_a   1.000
_cell.length_b   1.000
_cell.length_c   1.000
_cell.angle_alpha   90.00
_cell.angle_beta   90.00
_cell.angle_gamma   90.00
#
_symmetry.space_group_name_H-M   'P 1'
#
loop_
_entity.id
_entity.type
_entity.pdbx_description
1 polymer ?
#
loop_
_entity_poly.entity_id
_entity_poly.type
_entity_poly.pdbx_seq_one_letter_code
_entity_poly.pdbx_strand_id
1 'polypeptide(L)'
;METAAEAHPFLLIHEYIQFLVKCPTSTYLRVGIATYAGLRRHQKALKVTQVCSATAMVYFHKFYFENSSAAGEHHPSVVIAACTLLACKVENVMRSVHSIAKVLFPSDDDLPRRAHQIQRYELLLAQVTDFTFSCPHPYARLGNFLASLDDEVAAEDARKRLQSLCGQVLNESYACPIYIVFEKKQTLWIHSILRVAILAARDEGVLLDTTRLLDRFSSSQRNFIDIELEAFRCFRLVLQIAENAPLVRAVDALLCEESVRSV
;
A
#
# COMPACT_ATOMS: atom_id res chain seq x y z
N MET A 1 -26.74 -25.02 5.90
CA MET A 1 -25.41 -25.25 5.31
C MET A 1 -24.85 -23.90 4.92
N GLU A 2 -24.38 -23.16 5.92
CA GLU A 2 -23.59 -21.94 5.72
C GLU A 2 -22.22 -22.37 5.21
N THR A 3 -21.86 -21.87 4.03
CA THR A 3 -20.57 -22.14 3.38
C THR A 3 -19.43 -21.55 4.22
N ALA A 4 -18.34 -22.30 4.37
CA ALA A 4 -17.07 -21.93 5.02
C ALA A 4 -16.36 -20.68 4.43
N ALA A 5 -17.04 -19.88 3.61
CA ALA A 5 -16.55 -18.66 2.97
C ALA A 5 -16.65 -17.41 3.86
N GLU A 6 -17.26 -17.52 5.04
CA GLU A 6 -17.29 -16.48 6.08
C GLU A 6 -16.30 -16.80 7.22
N ALA A 7 -15.09 -17.26 6.88
CA ALA A 7 -14.00 -17.18 7.83
C ALA A 7 -13.87 -15.71 8.26
N HIS A 8 -14.15 -15.44 9.54
CA HIS A 8 -14.18 -14.09 10.10
C HIS A 8 -12.97 -13.28 9.61
N PRO A 9 -13.16 -12.04 9.11
CA PRO A 9 -12.06 -11.17 8.66
C PRO A 9 -10.93 -11.03 9.70
N PHE A 10 -11.27 -11.20 10.98
CA PHE A 10 -10.35 -11.20 12.10
C PHE A 10 -9.36 -12.38 12.12
N LEU A 11 -9.74 -13.58 11.65
CA LEU A 11 -8.82 -14.73 11.63
C LEU A 11 -7.73 -14.57 10.56
N LEU A 12 -8.13 -14.13 9.36
CA LEU A 12 -7.20 -13.79 8.27
C LEU A 12 -6.27 -12.66 8.68
N ILE A 13 -6.78 -11.61 9.34
CA ILE A 13 -5.94 -10.50 9.83
C ILE A 13 -5.01 -10.98 10.95
N HIS A 14 -5.46 -11.81 11.88
CA HIS A 14 -4.62 -12.34 12.95
C HIS A 14 -3.55 -13.32 12.44
N GLU A 15 -3.86 -14.21 11.50
CA GLU A 15 -2.88 -15.10 10.86
C GLU A 15 -1.91 -14.32 9.96
N TYR A 16 -2.38 -13.28 9.26
CA TYR A 16 -1.57 -12.36 8.48
C TYR A 16 -0.63 -11.51 9.36
N ILE A 17 -1.12 -11.05 10.51
CA ILE A 17 -0.33 -10.35 11.52
C ILE A 17 0.66 -11.31 12.17
N GLN A 18 0.25 -12.53 12.53
CA GLN A 18 1.18 -13.55 13.01
C GLN A 18 2.22 -13.90 11.95
N PHE A 19 1.87 -13.88 10.66
CA PHE A 19 2.81 -14.04 9.55
C PHE A 19 3.81 -12.88 9.48
N LEU A 20 3.36 -11.63 9.55
CA LEU A 20 4.21 -10.46 9.64
C LEU A 20 5.13 -10.51 10.87
N VAL A 21 4.64 -11.03 12.00
CA VAL A 21 5.39 -11.19 13.26
C VAL A 21 6.34 -12.40 13.25
N LYS A 22 6.04 -13.48 12.51
CA LYS A 22 6.81 -14.74 12.47
C LYS A 22 7.92 -14.76 11.41
N CYS A 23 7.73 -14.12 10.25
CA CYS A 23 8.88 -13.76 9.43
C CYS A 23 9.73 -12.76 10.24
N PRO A 24 11.07 -12.73 10.13
CA PRO A 24 11.82 -11.59 10.63
C PRO A 24 11.27 -10.35 9.94
N THR A 25 10.36 -9.65 10.62
CA THR A 25 9.43 -8.64 10.09
C THR A 25 10.20 -7.55 9.35
N SER A 26 11.45 -7.32 9.77
CA SER A 26 12.37 -6.39 9.15
C SER A 26 12.80 -6.78 7.74
N THR A 27 13.03 -8.06 7.42
CA THR A 27 13.61 -8.46 6.13
C THR A 27 12.58 -8.36 5.00
N TYR A 28 11.38 -8.89 5.18
CA TYR A 28 10.32 -8.79 4.16
C TYR A 28 9.91 -7.34 3.92
N LEU A 29 9.69 -6.57 5.00
CA LEU A 29 9.30 -5.16 4.86
C LEU A 29 10.41 -4.34 4.19
N ARG A 30 11.69 -4.59 4.50
CA ARG A 30 12.81 -3.98 3.77
C ARG A 30 12.80 -4.32 2.28
N VAL A 31 12.51 -5.57 1.93
CA VAL A 31 12.39 -6.00 0.54
C VAL A 31 11.20 -5.31 -0.15
N GLY A 32 10.03 -5.25 0.49
CA GLY A 32 8.86 -4.54 -0.02
C GLY A 32 9.13 -3.05 -0.26
N ILE A 33 9.74 -2.37 0.72
CA ILE A 33 10.11 -0.96 0.63
C ILE A 33 11.15 -0.72 -0.47
N ALA A 34 12.22 -1.52 -0.52
CA ALA A 34 13.25 -1.39 -1.55
C ALA A 34 12.67 -1.64 -2.96
N THR A 35 11.80 -2.63 -3.08
CA THR A 35 11.11 -2.98 -4.34
C THR A 35 10.21 -1.84 -4.80
N TYR A 36 9.39 -1.30 -3.90
CA TYR A 36 8.51 -0.19 -4.23
C TYR A 36 9.27 1.08 -4.59
N ALA A 37 10.33 1.40 -3.83
CA ALA A 37 11.23 2.50 -4.17
C ALA A 37 11.87 2.32 -5.56
N GLY A 38 12.30 1.10 -5.89
CA GLY A 38 12.79 0.75 -7.24
C GLY A 38 11.73 0.97 -8.32
N LEU A 39 10.53 0.45 -8.12
CA LEU A 39 9.42 0.60 -9.07
C LEU A 39 9.09 2.08 -9.33
N ARG A 40 9.03 2.91 -8.26
CA ARG A 40 8.78 4.35 -8.40
C ARG A 40 9.87 5.07 -9.19
N ARG A 41 11.14 4.73 -8.99
CA ARG A 41 12.26 5.29 -9.79
C ARG A 41 12.09 4.98 -11.28
N HIS A 42 11.61 3.78 -11.60
CA HIS A 42 11.42 3.33 -12.98
C HIS A 42 10.04 3.66 -13.57
N GLN A 43 9.08 4.17 -12.78
CA GLN A 43 7.70 4.40 -13.20
C GLN A 43 7.57 5.26 -14.46
N LYS A 44 8.35 6.36 -14.55
CA LYS A 44 8.35 7.24 -15.74
C LYS A 44 8.95 6.54 -16.97
N ALA A 45 10.02 5.76 -16.79
CA ALA A 45 10.68 5.03 -17.88
C ALA A 45 9.81 3.87 -18.39
N LEU A 46 9.14 3.16 -17.46
CA LEU A 46 8.12 2.16 -17.75
C LEU A 46 6.83 2.79 -18.29
N LYS A 47 6.66 4.11 -18.15
CA LYS A 47 5.46 4.86 -18.52
C LYS A 47 4.18 4.25 -17.87
N VAL A 48 4.27 3.73 -16.66
CA VAL A 48 3.12 3.13 -15.95
C VAL A 48 2.42 4.16 -15.07
N THR A 49 1.11 4.02 -14.89
CA THR A 49 0.33 4.91 -14.02
C THR A 49 0.58 4.59 -12.55
N GLN A 50 0.22 5.51 -11.65
CA GLN A 50 0.33 5.27 -10.21
C GLN A 50 -0.54 4.08 -9.77
N VAL A 51 -1.74 3.96 -10.34
CA VAL A 51 -2.65 2.84 -10.08
C VAL A 51 -2.00 1.53 -10.52
N CYS A 52 -1.42 1.47 -11.73
CA CYS A 52 -0.70 0.28 -12.20
C CYS A 52 0.48 -0.11 -11.30
N SER A 53 1.24 0.86 -10.79
CA SER A 53 2.30 0.57 -9.80
C SER A 53 1.73 0.01 -8.50
N ALA A 54 0.60 0.55 -8.04
CA ALA A 54 -0.10 0.06 -6.85
C ALA A 54 -0.62 -1.38 -7.04
N THR A 55 -1.24 -1.68 -8.18
CA THR A 55 -1.69 -3.03 -8.54
C THR A 55 -0.52 -4.02 -8.54
N ALA A 56 0.62 -3.62 -9.12
CA ALA A 56 1.83 -4.45 -9.14
C ALA A 56 2.33 -4.76 -7.72
N MET A 57 2.32 -3.78 -6.81
CA MET A 57 2.69 -4.00 -5.41
C MET A 57 1.70 -4.91 -4.68
N VAL A 58 0.40 -4.81 -4.97
CA VAL A 58 -0.60 -5.74 -4.41
C VAL A 58 -0.29 -7.17 -4.82
N TYR A 59 -0.02 -7.43 -6.10
CA TYR A 59 0.37 -8.76 -6.56
C TYR A 59 1.69 -9.23 -5.96
N PHE A 60 2.67 -8.33 -5.81
CA PHE A 60 3.92 -8.64 -5.15
C PHE A 60 3.71 -9.10 -3.70
N HIS A 61 2.88 -8.38 -2.95
CA HIS A 61 2.57 -8.73 -1.57
C HIS A 61 1.80 -10.05 -1.47
N LYS A 62 0.77 -10.25 -2.31
CA LYS A 62 0.02 -11.52 -2.38
C LYS A 62 0.95 -12.70 -2.73
N PHE A 63 1.87 -12.51 -3.67
CA PHE A 63 2.82 -13.54 -4.08
C PHE A 63 3.71 -14.02 -2.92
N TYR A 64 4.36 -13.09 -2.22
CA TYR A 64 5.25 -13.44 -1.12
C TYR A 64 4.53 -13.88 0.16
N PHE A 65 3.25 -13.53 0.30
CA PHE A 65 2.42 -14.06 1.36
C PHE A 65 2.18 -15.57 1.16
N GLU A 66 1.73 -15.96 -0.03
CA GLU A 66 1.44 -17.36 -0.37
C GLU A 66 2.72 -18.21 -0.50
N ASN A 67 3.84 -17.63 -0.95
CA ASN A 67 5.10 -18.35 -1.19
C ASN A 67 6.15 -18.12 -0.08
N SER A 68 5.69 -17.80 1.12
CA SER A 68 6.56 -17.32 2.19
C SER A 68 7.66 -18.31 2.63
N SER A 69 7.37 -19.61 2.63
CA SER A 69 8.34 -20.67 2.95
C SER A 69 9.44 -20.83 1.89
N ALA A 70 9.21 -20.33 0.67
CA ALA A 70 10.14 -20.36 -0.46
C ALA A 70 10.67 -18.95 -0.82
N ALA A 71 10.57 -17.98 0.09
CA ALA A 71 10.94 -16.59 -0.19
C ALA A 71 12.40 -16.42 -0.68
N GLY A 72 13.31 -17.31 -0.28
CA GLY A 72 14.70 -17.32 -0.74
C GLY A 72 14.89 -17.80 -2.19
N GLU A 73 13.92 -18.51 -2.76
CA GLU A 73 13.97 -19.07 -4.12
C GLU A 73 13.49 -18.06 -5.18
N HIS A 74 12.70 -17.08 -4.76
CA HIS A 74 12.09 -16.09 -5.64
C HIS A 74 12.78 -14.73 -5.50
N HIS A 75 13.54 -14.34 -6.53
CA HIS A 75 14.24 -13.06 -6.51
C HIS A 75 13.27 -11.88 -6.73
N PRO A 76 13.23 -10.88 -5.81
CA PRO A 76 12.24 -9.79 -5.84
C PRO A 76 12.18 -9.01 -7.14
N SER A 77 13.32 -8.78 -7.80
CA SER A 77 13.36 -8.02 -9.07
C SER A 77 12.62 -8.72 -10.21
N VAL A 78 12.65 -10.06 -10.27
CA VAL A 78 11.94 -10.83 -11.31
C VAL A 78 10.45 -10.89 -10.98
N VAL A 79 10.11 -11.07 -9.71
CA VAL A 79 8.72 -11.09 -9.24
C VAL A 79 8.04 -9.75 -9.51
N ILE A 80 8.66 -8.61 -9.15
CA ILE A 80 8.06 -7.29 -9.40
C ILE A 80 7.93 -6.98 -10.89
N ALA A 81 8.86 -7.45 -11.73
CA ALA A 81 8.76 -7.30 -13.18
C ALA A 81 7.56 -8.05 -13.75
N ALA A 82 7.31 -9.28 -13.27
CA ALA A 82 6.14 -10.07 -13.64
C ALA A 82 4.84 -9.46 -13.10
N CYS A 83 4.84 -8.97 -11.85
CA CYS A 83 3.71 -8.24 -11.28
C CYS A 83 3.38 -6.97 -12.09
N THR A 84 4.41 -6.24 -12.53
CA THR A 84 4.26 -5.04 -13.37
C THR A 84 3.67 -5.40 -14.74
N LEU A 85 4.12 -6.51 -15.35
CA LEU A 85 3.58 -7.00 -16.62
C LEU A 85 2.08 -7.35 -16.49
N LEU A 86 1.70 -8.11 -15.46
CA LEU A 86 0.32 -8.48 -15.22
C LEU A 86 -0.55 -7.26 -14.90
N ALA A 87 -0.09 -6.37 -14.02
CA ALA A 87 -0.77 -5.11 -13.70
C ALA A 87 -0.97 -4.23 -14.93
N CYS A 88 0.02 -4.14 -15.83
CA CYS A 88 -0.13 -3.42 -17.08
C CYS A 88 -1.28 -3.97 -17.94
N LYS A 89 -1.46 -5.29 -17.98
CA LYS A 89 -2.58 -5.91 -18.72
C LYS A 89 -3.93 -5.59 -18.06
N VAL A 90 -4.00 -5.69 -16.73
CA VAL A 90 -5.24 -5.48 -15.95
C VAL A 90 -5.69 -4.01 -16.00
N GLU A 91 -4.74 -3.08 -15.85
CA GLU A 91 -5.00 -1.64 -15.85
C GLU A 91 -5.00 -1.02 -17.27
N ASN A 92 -5.02 -1.85 -18.32
CA ASN A 92 -5.03 -1.44 -19.73
C ASN A 92 -3.86 -0.50 -20.13
N VAL A 93 -2.69 -0.69 -19.50
CA VAL A 93 -1.45 0.00 -19.85
C VAL A 93 -0.63 -0.87 -20.81
N MET A 94 -0.63 -0.55 -22.09
CA MET A 94 0.02 -1.37 -23.12
C MET A 94 1.56 -1.39 -22.99
N ARG A 95 2.14 -2.41 -22.36
CA ARG A 95 3.60 -2.61 -22.26
C ARG A 95 4.02 -4.01 -22.69
N SER A 96 5.10 -4.09 -23.44
CA SER A 96 5.69 -5.38 -23.82
C SER A 96 6.62 -5.89 -22.72
N VAL A 97 6.71 -7.20 -22.57
CA VAL A 97 7.65 -7.81 -21.63
C VAL A 97 9.11 -7.38 -21.88
N HIS A 98 9.50 -7.24 -23.15
CA HIS A 98 10.83 -6.76 -23.53
C HIS A 98 11.10 -5.32 -23.05
N SER A 99 10.09 -4.45 -23.12
CA SER A 99 10.22 -3.07 -22.61
C SER A 99 10.40 -3.03 -21.10
N ILE A 100 9.67 -3.88 -20.36
CA ILE A 100 9.79 -4.01 -18.91
C ILE A 100 11.16 -4.58 -18.54
N ALA A 101 11.59 -5.66 -19.21
CA ALA A 101 12.89 -6.28 -19.00
C ALA A 101 14.03 -5.28 -19.21
N LYS A 102 14.00 -4.52 -20.31
CA LYS A 102 15.02 -3.51 -20.62
C LYS A 102 15.14 -2.42 -19.56
N VAL A 103 14.02 -1.99 -18.99
CA VAL A 103 14.02 -0.91 -17.99
C VAL A 103 14.44 -1.39 -16.61
N LEU A 104 13.98 -2.59 -16.19
CA LEU A 104 14.25 -3.12 -14.85
C LEU A 104 15.58 -3.89 -14.76
N PHE A 105 16.12 -4.35 -15.88
CA PHE A 105 17.37 -5.10 -15.98
C PHE A 105 18.30 -4.48 -17.05
N PRO A 106 18.69 -3.20 -16.90
CA PRO A 106 19.44 -2.49 -17.94
C PRO A 106 20.85 -3.04 -18.18
N SER A 107 21.42 -3.73 -17.19
CA SER A 107 22.76 -4.33 -17.24
C SER A 107 22.76 -5.81 -17.61
N ASP A 108 21.61 -6.35 -18.04
CA ASP A 108 21.48 -7.76 -18.39
C ASP A 108 21.71 -7.97 -19.88
N ASP A 109 22.74 -8.75 -20.22
CA ASP A 109 23.14 -9.02 -21.60
C ASP A 109 22.14 -9.95 -22.34
N ASP A 110 21.33 -10.72 -21.60
CA ASP A 110 20.37 -11.68 -22.16
C ASP A 110 18.91 -11.29 -21.83
N LEU A 111 18.50 -10.14 -22.35
CA LEU A 111 17.12 -9.64 -22.25
C LEU A 111 16.05 -10.64 -22.75
N PRO A 112 16.24 -11.41 -23.85
CA PRO A 112 15.28 -12.42 -24.27
C PRO A 112 15.03 -13.50 -23.21
N ARG A 113 16.10 -14.04 -22.60
CA ARG A 113 15.96 -14.98 -21.49
C ARG A 113 15.27 -14.37 -20.29
N ARG A 114 15.60 -13.11 -19.96
CA ARG A 114 14.93 -12.38 -18.87
C ARG A 114 13.44 -12.20 -19.15
N ALA A 115 13.06 -11.85 -20.37
CA ALA A 115 11.66 -11.72 -20.78
C ALA A 115 10.89 -13.05 -20.64
N HIS A 116 11.50 -14.17 -21.07
CA HIS A 116 10.92 -15.49 -20.88
C HIS A 116 10.74 -15.85 -19.39
N GLN A 117 11.71 -15.50 -18.55
CA GLN A 117 11.60 -15.69 -17.10
C GLN A 117 10.44 -14.88 -16.51
N ILE A 118 10.29 -13.61 -16.91
CA ILE A 118 9.19 -12.75 -16.48
C ILE A 118 7.83 -13.35 -16.86
N GLN A 119 7.68 -13.85 -18.09
CA GLN A 119 6.44 -14.51 -18.55
C GLN A 119 6.13 -15.78 -17.76
N ARG A 120 7.15 -16.57 -17.38
CA ARG A 120 6.95 -17.75 -16.54
C ARG A 120 6.43 -17.39 -15.15
N TYR A 121 6.97 -16.33 -14.56
CA TYR A 121 6.47 -15.80 -13.27
C TYR A 121 5.08 -15.17 -13.40
N GLU A 122 4.72 -14.59 -14.55
CA GLU A 122 3.38 -14.06 -14.78
C GLU A 122 2.31 -15.15 -14.65
N LEU A 123 2.54 -16.33 -15.21
CA LEU A 123 1.62 -17.47 -15.05
C LEU A 123 1.52 -17.91 -13.59
N LEU A 124 2.66 -17.99 -12.89
CA LEU A 124 2.69 -18.34 -11.47
C LEU A 124 1.89 -17.32 -10.63
N LEU A 125 2.02 -16.03 -10.92
CA LEU A 125 1.25 -14.97 -10.26
C LEU A 125 -0.25 -15.11 -10.53
N ALA A 126 -0.64 -15.46 -11.75
CA ALA A 126 -2.04 -15.71 -12.07
C ALA A 126 -2.62 -16.88 -11.26
N GLN A 127 -1.83 -17.93 -11.03
CA GLN A 127 -2.22 -19.05 -10.18
C GLN A 127 -2.32 -18.64 -8.71
N VAL A 128 -1.31 -17.94 -8.19
CA VAL A 128 -1.28 -17.47 -6.78
C VAL A 128 -2.40 -16.48 -6.46
N THR A 129 -2.88 -15.74 -7.46
CA THR A 129 -4.01 -14.82 -7.31
C THR A 129 -5.36 -15.48 -7.56
N ASP A 130 -5.42 -16.80 -7.75
CA ASP A 130 -6.63 -17.55 -8.14
C ASP A 130 -7.34 -16.91 -9.34
N PHE A 131 -6.57 -16.36 -10.28
CA PHE A 131 -7.04 -15.59 -11.45
C PHE A 131 -7.95 -14.41 -11.08
N THR A 132 -7.92 -13.96 -9.82
CA THR A 132 -8.65 -12.80 -9.32
C THR A 132 -7.76 -11.56 -9.45
N PHE A 133 -7.89 -10.91 -10.60
CA PHE A 133 -7.05 -9.75 -10.95
C PHE A 133 -7.59 -8.40 -10.45
N SER A 134 -8.85 -8.33 -10.00
CA SER A 134 -9.44 -7.07 -9.55
C SER A 134 -8.77 -6.57 -8.27
N CYS A 135 -8.15 -5.39 -8.35
CA CYS A 135 -7.53 -4.72 -7.21
C CYS A 135 -8.18 -3.34 -7.03
N PRO A 136 -9.30 -3.21 -6.30
CA PRO A 136 -9.88 -1.89 -6.06
C PRO A 136 -8.93 -1.06 -5.19
N HIS A 137 -8.49 0.09 -5.69
CA HIS A 137 -7.60 1.01 -4.97
C HIS A 137 -8.39 2.21 -4.39
N PRO A 138 -8.02 2.75 -3.21
CA PRO A 138 -8.73 3.85 -2.58
C PRO A 138 -8.50 5.21 -3.24
N TYR A 139 -7.71 5.31 -4.32
CA TYR A 139 -7.38 6.58 -4.99
C TYR A 139 -8.63 7.42 -5.34
N ALA A 140 -9.62 6.80 -5.99
CA ALA A 140 -10.85 7.49 -6.39
C ALA A 140 -11.69 7.90 -5.16
N ARG A 141 -11.79 7.02 -4.16
CA ARG A 141 -12.54 7.30 -2.92
C ARG A 141 -11.90 8.41 -2.11
N LEU A 142 -10.57 8.42 -2.01
CA LEU A 142 -9.79 9.47 -1.36
C LEU A 142 -9.98 10.80 -2.11
N GLY A 143 -9.92 10.80 -3.44
CA GLY A 143 -10.17 12.00 -4.25
C GLY A 143 -11.56 12.59 -4.03
N ASN A 144 -12.60 11.75 -4.08
CA ASN A 144 -13.99 12.17 -3.81
C ASN A 144 -14.16 12.70 -2.37
N PHE A 145 -13.51 12.03 -1.40
CA PHE A 145 -13.53 12.48 -0.02
C PHE A 145 -12.88 13.86 0.13
N LEU A 146 -11.68 14.04 -0.43
CA LEU A 146 -10.94 15.30 -0.40
C LEU A 146 -11.69 16.43 -1.11
N ALA A 147 -12.38 16.15 -2.21
CA ALA A 147 -13.23 17.12 -2.90
C ALA A 147 -14.46 17.49 -2.05
N SER A 148 -14.98 16.58 -1.24
CA SER A 148 -16.05 16.93 -0.28
C SER A 148 -15.59 17.83 0.86
N LEU A 149 -14.27 18.03 1.04
CA LEU A 149 -13.71 18.94 2.04
C LEU A 149 -13.58 20.38 1.52
N ASP A 150 -13.86 20.60 0.24
CA ASP A 150 -13.75 21.89 -0.43
C ASP A 150 -14.60 22.98 0.25
N ASP A 151 -15.67 22.58 0.94
CA ASP A 151 -16.56 23.49 1.68
C ASP A 151 -16.12 23.74 3.14
N GLU A 152 -15.23 22.91 3.71
CA GLU A 152 -14.92 22.89 5.14
C GLU A 152 -13.54 23.49 5.48
N VAL A 153 -12.56 23.40 4.58
CA VAL A 153 -11.21 23.94 4.78
C VAL A 153 -11.10 25.32 4.15
N ALA A 154 -11.13 26.37 4.97
CA ALA A 154 -11.21 27.76 4.50
C ALA A 154 -9.99 28.27 3.69
N ALA A 155 -8.82 27.65 3.85
CA ALA A 155 -7.59 28.08 3.15
C ALA A 155 -7.22 27.11 2.02
N GLU A 156 -7.22 27.62 0.78
CA GLU A 156 -6.86 26.89 -0.44
C GLU A 156 -5.51 26.18 -0.35
N ASP A 157 -4.51 26.85 0.24
CA ASP A 157 -3.15 26.32 0.37
C ASP A 157 -3.08 25.17 1.39
N ALA A 158 -3.83 25.28 2.49
CA ALA A 158 -3.95 24.21 3.49
C ALA A 158 -4.57 22.96 2.86
N ARG A 159 -5.59 23.15 2.03
CA ARG A 159 -6.27 22.07 1.30
C ARG A 159 -5.33 21.37 0.33
N LYS A 160 -4.64 22.12 -0.55
CA LYS A 160 -3.66 21.56 -1.49
C LYS A 160 -2.56 20.79 -0.75
N ARG A 161 -2.12 21.31 0.40
CA ARG A 161 -1.11 20.64 1.21
C ARG A 161 -1.64 19.32 1.78
N LEU A 162 -2.83 19.31 2.36
CA LEU A 162 -3.48 18.11 2.88
C LEU A 162 -3.69 17.06 1.78
N GLN A 163 -4.17 17.47 0.61
CA GLN A 163 -4.35 16.58 -0.55
C GLN A 163 -3.02 15.94 -0.98
N SER A 164 -1.95 16.75 -1.03
CA SER A 164 -0.59 16.25 -1.33
C SER A 164 -0.10 15.25 -0.29
N LEU A 165 -0.25 15.55 1.00
CA LEU A 165 0.14 14.66 2.09
C LEU A 165 -0.66 13.35 2.08
N CYS A 166 -1.98 13.40 1.88
CA CYS A 166 -2.82 12.21 1.75
C CYS A 166 -2.37 11.33 0.59
N GLY A 167 -2.06 11.94 -0.57
CA GLY A 167 -1.54 11.23 -1.73
C GLY A 167 -0.18 10.58 -1.47
N GLN A 168 0.72 11.28 -0.76
CA GLN A 168 2.02 10.75 -0.36
C GLN A 168 1.87 9.55 0.57
N VAL A 169 1.10 9.68 1.67
CA VAL A 169 0.88 8.60 2.64
C VAL A 169 0.21 7.40 1.96
N LEU A 170 -0.79 7.63 1.11
CA LEU A 170 -1.42 6.55 0.34
C LEU A 170 -0.40 5.85 -0.58
N ASN A 171 0.46 6.61 -1.26
CA ASN A 171 1.47 5.99 -2.11
C ASN A 171 2.48 5.19 -1.29
N GLU A 172 3.02 5.73 -0.20
CA GLU A 172 3.96 5.01 0.68
C GLU A 172 3.33 3.76 1.28
N SER A 173 2.02 3.75 1.52
CA SER A 173 1.30 2.63 2.11
C SER A 173 1.50 1.31 1.34
N TYR A 174 1.64 1.36 0.01
CA TYR A 174 1.87 0.19 -0.85
C TYR A 174 3.27 -0.41 -0.75
N ALA A 175 4.20 0.21 -0.03
CA ALA A 175 5.47 -0.44 0.33
C ALA A 175 5.27 -1.57 1.35
N CYS A 176 4.15 -1.50 2.07
CA CYS A 176 3.69 -2.49 3.03
C CYS A 176 2.49 -3.25 2.47
N PRO A 177 2.25 -4.46 2.97
CA PRO A 177 1.08 -5.24 2.57
C PRO A 177 -0.21 -4.77 3.25
N ILE A 178 -0.35 -3.46 3.50
CA ILE A 178 -1.52 -2.84 4.11
C ILE A 178 -2.79 -3.13 3.30
N TYR A 179 -2.65 -3.27 1.97
CA TYR A 179 -3.74 -3.63 1.09
C TYR A 179 -4.41 -4.95 1.50
N ILE A 180 -3.64 -5.95 1.90
CA ILE A 180 -4.19 -7.28 2.25
C ILE A 180 -5.07 -7.17 3.50
N VAL A 181 -4.72 -6.27 4.43
CA VAL A 181 -5.51 -6.00 5.64
C VAL A 181 -6.79 -5.22 5.31
N PHE A 182 -6.71 -4.25 4.39
CA PHE A 182 -7.78 -3.28 4.13
C PHE A 182 -8.57 -3.48 2.83
N GLU A 183 -8.32 -4.55 2.07
CA GLU A 183 -8.96 -4.82 0.77
C GLU A 183 -10.49 -4.65 0.83
N LYS A 184 -11.12 -5.25 1.86
CA LYS A 184 -12.56 -5.16 2.13
C LYS A 184 -12.99 -3.97 3.01
N LYS A 185 -12.04 -3.19 3.53
CA LYS A 185 -12.24 -2.12 4.52
C LYS A 185 -11.54 -0.81 4.13
N GLN A 186 -11.62 -0.43 2.85
CA GLN A 186 -10.92 0.76 2.34
C GLN A 186 -11.29 2.07 3.05
N THR A 187 -12.49 2.18 3.63
CA THR A 187 -12.89 3.36 4.42
C THR A 187 -11.98 3.55 5.63
N LEU A 188 -11.62 2.45 6.33
CA LEU A 188 -10.68 2.50 7.44
C LEU A 188 -9.28 2.91 6.97
N TRP A 189 -8.84 2.38 5.84
CA TRP A 189 -7.53 2.76 5.28
C TRP A 189 -7.46 4.25 4.94
N ILE A 190 -8.50 4.79 4.31
CA ILE A 190 -8.61 6.23 4.01
C ILE A 190 -8.62 7.05 5.30
N HIS A 191 -9.33 6.59 6.33
CA HIS A 191 -9.35 7.24 7.63
C HIS A 191 -7.96 7.30 8.27
N SER A 192 -7.23 6.18 8.27
CA SER A 192 -5.84 6.14 8.78
C SER A 192 -4.92 7.08 8.00
N ILE A 193 -5.02 7.09 6.66
CA ILE A 193 -4.25 8.00 5.80
C ILE A 193 -4.53 9.46 6.16
N LEU A 194 -5.81 9.81 6.31
CA LEU A 194 -6.25 11.16 6.62
C LEU A 194 -5.72 11.62 7.98
N ARG A 195 -5.79 10.77 9.01
CA ARG A 195 -5.26 11.08 10.35
C ARG A 195 -3.77 11.37 10.33
N VAL A 196 -2.99 10.54 9.63
CA VAL A 196 -1.54 10.76 9.47
C VAL A 196 -1.27 12.08 8.74
N ALA A 197 -1.98 12.34 7.64
CA ALA A 197 -1.80 13.55 6.84
C ALA A 197 -2.19 14.84 7.61
N ILE A 198 -3.27 14.78 8.40
CA ILE A 198 -3.73 15.90 9.24
C ILE A 198 -2.66 16.27 10.28
N LEU A 199 -2.10 15.29 10.99
CA LEU A 199 -1.10 15.55 12.01
C LEU A 199 0.21 16.05 11.41
N ALA A 200 0.60 15.52 10.26
CA ALA A 200 1.76 16.02 9.52
C ALA A 200 1.54 17.48 9.07
N ALA A 201 0.35 17.82 8.57
CA ALA A 201 0.00 19.19 8.22
C ALA A 201 0.05 20.12 9.45
N ARG A 202 -0.42 19.65 10.61
CA ARG A 202 -0.37 20.42 11.86
C ARG A 202 1.07 20.67 12.33
N ASP A 203 1.95 19.68 12.22
CA ASP A 203 3.38 19.82 12.55
C ASP A 203 4.08 20.85 11.63
N GLU A 204 3.60 20.98 10.38
CA GLU A 204 4.03 22.00 9.44
C GLU A 204 3.37 23.38 9.66
N GLY A 205 2.55 23.53 10.70
CA GLY A 205 1.88 24.80 11.05
C GLY A 205 0.59 25.07 10.28
N VAL A 206 0.07 24.10 9.52
CA VAL A 206 -1.20 24.23 8.81
C VAL A 206 -2.36 24.06 9.78
N LEU A 207 -3.10 25.14 10.04
CA LEU A 207 -4.28 25.12 10.89
C LEU A 207 -5.47 24.53 10.12
N LEU A 208 -5.91 23.34 10.52
CA LEU A 208 -7.08 22.65 9.96
C LEU A 208 -8.09 22.46 11.09
N ASP A 209 -9.37 22.72 10.84
CA ASP A 209 -10.43 22.25 11.74
C ASP A 209 -10.66 20.76 11.47
N THR A 210 -10.08 19.94 12.33
CA THR A 210 -10.04 18.48 12.16
C THR A 210 -11.16 17.76 12.88
N THR A 211 -11.90 18.46 13.75
CA THR A 211 -12.91 17.86 14.63
C THR A 211 -14.06 17.25 13.82
N ARG A 212 -14.60 18.03 12.88
CA ARG A 212 -15.69 17.57 11.99
C ARG A 212 -15.24 16.48 11.00
N LEU A 213 -13.99 16.56 10.53
CA LEU A 213 -13.42 15.59 9.59
C LEU A 213 -13.31 14.20 10.22
N LEU A 214 -12.90 14.12 11.48
CA LEU A 214 -12.73 12.87 12.22
C LEU A 214 -14.07 12.32 12.75
N ASP A 215 -15.03 13.19 13.08
CA ASP A 215 -16.36 12.80 13.52
C ASP A 215 -17.18 12.06 12.44
N ARG A 216 -16.96 12.40 11.16
CA ARG A 216 -17.57 11.70 10.01
C ARG A 216 -17.18 10.22 9.93
N PHE A 217 -16.04 9.83 10.50
CA PHE A 217 -15.59 8.44 10.51
C PHE A 217 -15.83 7.74 11.86
N SER A 218 -15.85 8.50 12.96
CA SER A 218 -15.98 7.99 14.33
C SER A 218 -17.36 7.38 14.63
N SER A 219 -18.39 7.83 13.92
CA SER A 219 -19.77 7.33 14.07
C SER A 219 -19.98 5.88 13.57
N SER A 220 -19.01 5.29 12.86
CA SER A 220 -19.17 3.96 12.23
C SER A 220 -18.31 2.83 12.83
N GLN A 221 -17.32 3.07 13.72
CA GLN A 221 -16.16 2.15 13.85
C GLN A 221 -15.63 1.85 15.28
N ARG A 222 -16.45 1.75 16.35
CA ARG A 222 -15.92 1.45 17.71
C ARG A 222 -15.18 0.09 17.85
N ASN A 223 -15.36 -0.85 16.93
CA ASN A 223 -14.77 -2.20 17.02
C ASN A 223 -13.46 -2.37 16.21
N PHE A 224 -12.82 -1.29 15.76
CA PHE A 224 -11.72 -1.37 14.78
C PHE A 224 -10.41 -0.70 15.23
N ILE A 225 -10.35 -0.24 16.49
CA ILE A 225 -9.18 0.45 17.07
C ILE A 225 -7.91 -0.38 16.92
N ASP A 226 -7.97 -1.70 17.18
CA ASP A 226 -6.81 -2.59 17.08
C ASP A 226 -6.25 -2.69 15.65
N ILE A 227 -7.13 -2.72 14.64
CA ILE A 227 -6.73 -2.80 13.22
C ILE A 227 -6.12 -1.47 12.78
N GLU A 228 -6.67 -0.36 13.26
CA GLU A 228 -6.15 0.98 12.97
C GLU A 228 -4.77 1.22 13.61
N LEU A 229 -4.59 0.80 14.87
CA LEU A 229 -3.32 0.82 15.59
C LEU A 229 -2.22 0.05 14.83
N GLU A 230 -2.55 -1.15 14.33
CA GLU A 230 -1.57 -1.96 13.60
C GLU A 230 -1.23 -1.36 12.23
N ALA A 231 -2.21 -0.74 11.57
CA ALA A 231 -1.96 0.03 10.36
C ALA A 231 -0.99 1.19 10.62
N PHE A 232 -1.16 1.92 11.71
CA PHE A 232 -0.23 2.97 12.12
C PHE A 232 1.17 2.42 12.41
N ARG A 233 1.31 1.27 13.06
CA ARG A 233 2.63 0.63 13.25
C ARG A 233 3.30 0.30 11.92
N CYS A 234 2.56 -0.27 10.97
CA CYS A 234 3.05 -0.55 9.63
C CYS A 234 3.46 0.72 8.88
N PHE A 235 2.64 1.77 8.94
CA PHE A 235 2.95 3.08 8.38
C PHE A 235 4.22 3.66 8.98
N ARG A 236 4.38 3.60 10.31
CA ARG A 236 5.57 4.13 10.99
C ARG A 236 6.84 3.52 10.42
N LEU A 237 6.86 2.20 10.29
CA LEU A 237 8.05 1.48 9.85
C LEU A 237 8.41 1.81 8.40
N VAL A 238 7.43 1.94 7.50
CA VAL A 238 7.66 2.39 6.12
C VAL A 238 8.24 3.79 6.10
N LEU A 239 7.62 4.71 6.84
CA LEU A 239 7.99 6.12 6.83
C LEU A 239 9.36 6.37 7.47
N GLN A 240 9.72 5.58 8.49
CA GLN A 240 11.05 5.61 9.10
C GLN A 240 12.14 5.20 8.11
N ILE A 241 11.90 4.12 7.36
CA ILE A 241 12.87 3.61 6.37
C ILE A 241 12.90 4.52 5.13
N ALA A 242 11.79 5.16 4.78
CA ALA A 242 11.71 6.17 3.74
C ALA A 242 12.28 7.54 4.16
N GLU A 243 12.83 7.65 5.39
CA GLU A 243 13.41 8.86 5.97
C GLU A 243 12.45 10.07 5.98
N ASN A 244 11.13 9.82 6.01
CA ASN A 244 10.11 10.86 5.97
C ASN A 244 9.76 11.35 7.38
N ALA A 245 10.69 12.10 7.98
CA ALA A 245 10.63 12.59 9.35
C ALA A 245 9.27 13.21 9.78
N PRO A 246 8.60 14.09 8.99
CA PRO A 246 7.33 14.68 9.43
C PRO A 246 6.20 13.65 9.53
N LEU A 247 6.11 12.71 8.58
CA LEU A 247 5.10 11.65 8.62
C LEU A 247 5.37 10.64 9.76
N VAL A 248 6.64 10.37 10.08
CA VAL A 248 7.00 9.52 11.23
C VAL A 248 6.50 10.13 12.53
N ARG A 249 6.76 11.42 12.77
CA ARG A 249 6.29 12.13 13.97
C ARG A 249 4.76 12.10 14.10
N ALA A 250 4.06 12.31 12.98
CA ALA A 250 2.61 12.24 12.94
C ALA A 250 2.07 10.86 13.35
N VAL A 251 2.69 9.79 12.87
CA VAL A 251 2.30 8.42 13.25
C VAL A 251 2.64 8.12 14.71
N ASP A 252 3.79 8.58 15.21
CA ASP A 252 4.16 8.43 16.62
C ASP A 252 3.16 9.09 17.57
N ALA A 253 2.67 10.28 17.22
CA ALA A 253 1.63 10.95 17.97
C ALA A 253 0.32 10.14 18.02
N LEU A 254 -0.10 9.53 16.90
CA LEU A 254 -1.31 8.68 16.85
C LEU A 254 -1.19 7.42 17.68
N LEU A 255 -0.02 6.76 17.65
CA LEU A 255 0.23 5.58 18.46
C LEU A 255 0.17 5.90 19.97
N CYS A 256 0.65 7.08 20.36
CA CYS A 256 0.51 7.57 21.74
C CYS A 256 -0.94 7.88 22.10
N GLU A 257 -1.71 8.54 21.23
CA GLU A 257 -3.13 8.86 21.49
C GLU A 257 -4.01 7.61 21.66
N GLU A 258 -3.84 6.61 20.80
CA GLU A 258 -4.67 5.39 20.81
C GLU A 258 -4.28 4.41 21.92
N SER A 259 -3.00 4.37 22.32
CA SER A 259 -2.56 3.56 23.47
C SER A 259 -3.10 4.07 24.81
N VAL A 260 -3.45 5.36 24.90
CA VAL A 260 -4.11 5.95 26.08
C VAL A 260 -5.62 5.67 26.09
N ARG A 261 -6.23 5.42 24.92
CA ARG A 261 -7.67 5.12 24.79
C ARG A 261 -8.03 3.65 24.99
N SER A 262 -7.05 2.74 24.90
CA SER A 262 -7.20 1.29 25.08
C SER A 262 -7.00 0.80 26.52
N VAL A 263 -6.74 1.72 27.47
CA VAL A 263 -6.63 1.49 28.93
C VAL A 263 -7.89 2.01 29.62
#